data_AF-A0A8S1K2Q6-F1
#
_entry.id   AF-A0A8S1K2Q6-F1
#
_cell.length_a   1.000
_cell.length_b   1.000
_cell.length_c   1.000
_cell.angle_alpha   90.00
_cell.angle_beta   90.00
_cell.angle_gamma   90.00
#
_symmetry.space_group_name_H-M   'P 1'
#
loop_
_entity.id
_entity.type
_entity.pdbx_description
1 polymer ?
#
loop_
_entity_poly.entity_id
_entity_poly.type
_entity_poly.pdbx_seq_one_letter_code
_entity_poly.pdbx_strand_id
1 'polypeptide(L)'
;MQEVIDYDGQSQNFNQCPICQEQKEDNFQLGCKHKFCRKCLEQYLNAKIDEGIVMQIKCPTCHYQLQYEEVVKNIQQNEFDKYAKFRTLQFGENDPTLRHCPNKLCELYVHLDSKRCLCGQDICVDCGNKYHGLSSCDELMDQIFVLDSRQEKIQRCPKCKIVVQKEGGCNHMTCKRCQYQFCWICRRQYTSQHYDNYNYFFGCPNKQYSNSMPWKYPTLNKIMPFLLVFLLSPIWIVLGVIALIAHPLYGSYYIFTRWDNEAVGRLRKVQLLMVFFFVYLIGGIVLYPFVVLYECIMIIYFLVSQLVRFYKRLRNF
;
A
#
# COMPACT_ATOMS: atom_id res chain seq x y z
N MET A 1 44.43 -37.24 33.14
CA MET A 1 44.33 -36.57 31.83
C MET A 1 44.78 -37.59 30.81
N GLN A 2 43.83 -38.31 30.20
CA GLN A 2 44.13 -39.33 29.17
C GLN A 2 43.49 -38.85 27.88
N GLU A 3 44.33 -38.48 26.93
CA GLU A 3 43.95 -38.19 25.55
C GLU A 3 43.67 -39.51 24.83
N VAL A 4 42.48 -39.65 24.26
CA VAL A 4 42.14 -40.72 23.32
C VAL A 4 42.34 -40.15 21.93
N ILE A 5 43.29 -40.71 21.18
CA ILE A 5 43.69 -40.29 19.84
C ILE A 5 42.94 -41.19 18.84
N ASP A 6 42.19 -40.60 17.92
CA ASP A 6 41.55 -41.31 16.80
C ASP A 6 42.45 -41.28 15.55
N TYR A 7 42.31 -42.27 14.67
CA TYR A 7 43.28 -42.64 13.61
C TYR A 7 43.44 -41.63 12.45
N ASP A 8 42.77 -40.47 12.49
CA ASP A 8 42.82 -39.44 11.44
C ASP A 8 43.48 -38.10 11.86
N GLY A 9 44.19 -38.06 12.99
CA GLY A 9 45.09 -36.92 13.29
C GLY A 9 44.42 -35.55 13.44
N GLN A 10 43.10 -35.49 13.68
CA GLN A 10 42.41 -34.29 14.12
C GLN A 10 42.01 -34.45 15.58
N SER A 11 42.62 -33.65 16.45
CA SER A 11 42.19 -33.49 17.83
C SER A 11 40.76 -32.93 17.86
N GLN A 12 39.75 -33.79 18.03
CA GLN A 12 38.40 -33.31 18.30
C GLN A 12 38.41 -32.67 19.69
N ASN A 13 38.50 -31.35 19.72
CA ASN A 13 38.27 -30.58 20.92
C ASN A 13 36.80 -30.76 21.34
N PHE A 14 36.55 -31.69 22.26
CA PHE A 14 35.23 -32.01 22.82
C PHE A 14 34.51 -30.82 23.51
N ASN A 15 35.17 -29.67 23.60
CA ASN A 15 34.69 -28.44 24.26
C ASN A 15 34.46 -27.26 23.29
N GLN A 16 34.54 -27.47 21.98
CA GLN A 16 34.32 -26.40 20.99
C GLN A 16 32.86 -26.33 20.55
N CYS A 17 32.26 -25.14 20.60
CA CYS A 17 30.88 -24.94 20.18
C CYS A 17 30.75 -25.01 18.64
N PRO A 18 29.83 -25.82 18.06
CA PRO A 18 29.66 -25.94 16.61
C PRO A 18 29.20 -24.64 15.92
N ILE A 19 28.60 -23.71 16.66
CA ILE A 19 28.00 -22.48 16.13
C ILE A 19 29.03 -21.34 16.07
N CYS A 20 29.71 -21.05 17.20
CA CYS A 20 30.68 -19.96 17.27
C CYS A 20 32.15 -20.41 17.16
N GLN A 21 32.41 -21.71 17.17
CA GLN A 21 33.76 -22.30 17.13
C GLN A 21 34.68 -21.85 18.28
N GLU A 22 34.12 -21.29 19.36
CA GLU A 22 34.88 -20.94 20.58
C GLU A 22 34.87 -22.12 21.56
N GLN A 23 36.00 -22.33 22.25
CA GLN A 23 36.06 -23.23 23.39
C GLN A 23 35.49 -22.54 24.63
N LYS A 24 34.50 -23.16 25.27
CA LYS A 24 33.90 -22.66 26.52
C LYS A 24 33.66 -23.81 27.48
N GLU A 25 33.80 -23.53 28.77
CA GLU A 25 33.53 -24.51 29.84
C GLU A 25 32.02 -24.75 30.01
N ASP A 26 31.20 -23.71 29.79
CA ASP A 26 29.73 -23.76 29.85
C ASP A 26 29.12 -24.35 28.57
N ASN A 27 29.24 -25.68 28.41
CA ASN A 27 28.60 -26.43 27.33
C ASN A 27 27.29 -27.07 27.80
N PHE A 28 26.18 -26.69 27.19
CA PHE A 28 24.89 -27.36 27.38
C PHE A 28 24.77 -28.54 26.42
N GLN A 29 24.40 -29.69 26.95
CA GLN A 29 24.20 -30.91 26.17
C GLN A 29 22.71 -31.19 25.99
N LEU A 30 22.27 -31.29 24.74
CA LEU A 30 20.91 -31.72 24.38
C LEU A 30 20.78 -33.25 24.48
N GLY A 31 19.55 -33.78 24.43
CA GLY A 31 19.24 -35.21 24.45
C GLY A 31 19.86 -35.98 23.29
N CYS A 32 20.14 -35.31 22.17
CA CYS A 32 20.92 -35.85 21.05
C CYS A 32 22.44 -35.87 21.27
N LYS A 33 22.92 -35.54 22.47
CA LYS A 33 24.34 -35.47 22.88
C LYS A 33 25.19 -34.37 22.22
N HIS A 34 24.62 -33.57 21.31
CA HIS A 34 25.29 -32.38 20.80
C HIS A 34 25.43 -31.32 21.89
N LYS A 35 26.61 -30.69 21.94
CA LYS A 35 26.98 -29.67 22.93
C LYS A 35 27.10 -28.29 22.28
N PHE A 36 26.58 -27.28 22.94
CA PHE A 36 26.65 -25.89 22.49
C PHE A 36 27.01 -24.98 23.66
N CYS A 37 27.72 -23.88 23.37
CA CYS A 37 27.88 -22.86 24.40
C CYS A 37 26.53 -22.19 24.68
N ARG A 38 26.31 -21.82 25.94
CA ARG A 38 25.04 -21.24 26.41
C ARG A 38 24.53 -20.09 25.54
N LYS A 39 25.40 -19.14 25.19
CA LYS A 39 25.05 -17.96 24.38
C LYS A 39 24.50 -18.33 23.01
N CYS A 40 25.12 -19.28 22.31
CA CYS A 40 24.68 -19.68 20.97
C CYS A 40 23.35 -20.43 21.02
N LEU A 41 23.17 -21.31 22.01
CA LEU A 41 21.91 -22.03 22.16
C LEU A 41 20.77 -21.09 22.55
N GLU A 42 20.99 -20.16 23.48
CA GLU A 42 20.02 -19.11 23.85
C GLU A 42 19.61 -18.27 22.62
N GLN A 43 20.58 -17.77 21.86
CA GLN A 43 20.29 -16.98 20.65
C GLN A 43 19.51 -17.76 19.60
N TYR A 44 19.86 -19.03 19.41
CA TYR A 44 19.14 -19.92 18.50
C TYR A 44 17.68 -20.13 18.94
N LEU A 45 17.46 -20.42 20.23
CA LEU A 45 16.12 -20.62 20.78
C LEU A 45 15.27 -19.34 20.68
N ASN A 46 15.83 -18.19 21.04
CA ASN A 46 15.15 -16.90 20.94
C ASN A 46 14.75 -16.59 19.49
N ALA A 47 15.64 -16.83 18.52
CA ALA A 47 15.32 -16.66 17.10
C ALA A 47 14.18 -17.59 16.67
N LYS A 48 14.15 -18.84 17.13
CA LYS A 48 13.05 -19.78 16.83
C LYS A 48 11.73 -19.36 17.46
N ILE A 49 11.76 -18.82 18.68
CA ILE A 49 10.59 -18.26 19.36
C ILE A 49 10.08 -17.02 18.61
N ASP A 50 10.97 -16.13 18.17
CA ASP A 50 10.64 -14.94 17.38
C ASP A 50 10.02 -15.30 16.02
N GLU A 51 10.52 -16.36 15.37
CA GLU A 51 9.95 -16.92 14.14
C GLU A 51 8.59 -17.64 14.37
N GLY A 52 8.17 -17.82 15.63
CA GLY A 52 6.94 -18.54 15.99
C GLY A 52 7.07 -20.08 15.89
N ILE A 53 8.28 -20.62 15.77
CA ILE A 53 8.53 -22.07 15.71
C ILE A 53 8.75 -22.59 17.13
N VAL A 54 7.67 -22.94 17.83
CA VAL A 54 7.73 -23.34 19.26
C VAL A 54 7.39 -24.80 19.53
N MET A 55 6.62 -25.45 18.64
CA MET A 55 6.23 -26.86 18.77
C MET A 55 7.28 -27.84 18.20
N GLN A 56 8.11 -27.39 17.25
CA GLN A 56 9.03 -28.25 16.50
C GLN A 56 10.45 -27.69 16.43
N ILE A 57 10.98 -27.23 17.56
CA ILE A 57 12.37 -26.76 17.64
C ILE A 57 13.30 -27.97 17.46
N LYS A 58 14.20 -27.90 16.47
CA LYS A 58 15.17 -28.96 16.18
C LYS A 58 16.57 -28.57 16.66
N CYS A 59 17.42 -29.56 16.82
CA CYS A 59 18.83 -29.33 17.12
C CYS A 59 19.51 -28.57 15.96
N PRO A 60 20.40 -27.61 16.22
CA PRO A 60 21.14 -26.89 15.16
C PRO A 60 21.97 -27.78 14.23
N THR A 61 22.43 -28.95 14.71
CA THR A 61 23.32 -29.86 13.96
C THR A 61 22.67 -31.15 13.49
N CYS A 62 21.45 -31.48 13.96
CA CYS A 62 20.78 -32.73 13.58
C CYS A 62 19.26 -32.60 13.61
N HIS A 63 18.54 -33.67 13.27
CA HIS A 63 17.08 -33.66 13.19
C HIS A 63 16.35 -33.93 14.52
N TYR A 64 17.08 -34.05 15.63
CA TYR A 64 16.48 -34.26 16.95
C TYR A 64 15.58 -33.08 17.34
N GLN A 65 14.35 -33.37 17.77
CA GLN A 65 13.40 -32.38 18.26
C GLN A 65 13.58 -32.19 19.77
N LEU A 66 13.79 -30.94 20.18
CA LEU A 66 13.99 -30.58 21.58
C LEU A 66 12.69 -30.77 22.37
N GLN A 67 12.83 -31.31 23.59
CA GLN A 67 11.75 -31.43 24.56
C GLN A 67 11.47 -30.10 25.26
N TYR A 68 10.30 -29.97 25.87
CA TYR A 68 9.87 -28.75 26.58
C TYR A 68 10.89 -28.35 27.65
N GLU A 69 11.36 -29.31 28.44
CA GLU A 69 12.30 -29.11 29.54
C GLU A 69 13.68 -28.65 29.03
N GLU A 70 14.07 -29.08 27.83
CA GLU A 70 15.34 -28.68 27.22
C GLU A 70 15.30 -27.22 26.75
N VAL A 71 14.15 -26.77 26.23
CA VAL A 71 13.98 -25.38 25.81
C VAL A 71 13.90 -24.47 27.03
N VAL A 72 13.06 -24.80 28.01
CA VAL A 72 12.83 -23.96 29.21
C VAL A 72 14.10 -23.75 30.03
N LYS A 73 14.97 -24.77 30.12
CA LYS A 73 16.26 -24.65 30.82
C LYS A 73 17.25 -23.69 30.16
N ASN A 74 17.07 -23.41 28.86
CA ASN A 74 18.03 -22.68 28.03
C ASN A 74 17.49 -21.36 27.49
N ILE A 75 16.34 -20.90 27.96
CA ILE A 75 15.81 -19.57 27.64
C ILE A 75 15.84 -18.68 28.85
N GLN A 76 15.86 -17.37 28.61
CA GLN A 76 15.76 -16.38 29.66
C GLN A 76 14.31 -16.22 30.13
N GLN A 77 14.10 -15.74 31.36
CA GLN A 77 12.76 -15.63 31.96
C GLN A 77 11.82 -14.72 31.15
N ASN A 78 12.35 -13.65 30.54
CA ASN A 78 11.61 -12.75 29.64
C ASN A 78 11.10 -13.46 28.37
N GLU A 79 11.80 -14.48 27.88
CA GLU A 79 11.41 -15.25 26.70
C GLU A 79 10.52 -16.45 27.06
N PHE A 80 10.53 -16.89 28.31
CA PHE A 80 9.68 -17.99 28.78
C PHE A 80 8.19 -17.68 28.60
N ASP A 81 7.74 -16.49 29.02
CA ASP A 81 6.33 -16.11 28.90
C ASP A 81 5.87 -16.11 27.43
N LYS A 82 6.74 -15.63 26.53
CA LYS A 82 6.50 -15.63 25.09
C LYS A 82 6.45 -17.04 24.51
N TYR A 83 7.41 -17.89 24.89
CA TYR A 83 7.44 -19.29 24.48
C TYR A 83 6.20 -20.06 24.96
N ALA A 84 5.86 -19.96 26.23
CA ALA A 84 4.71 -20.60 26.84
C ALA A 84 3.40 -20.15 26.18
N LYS A 85 3.27 -18.84 25.91
CA LYS A 85 2.13 -18.28 25.20
C LYS A 85 2.00 -18.84 23.78
N PHE A 86 3.05 -18.75 22.96
CA PHE A 86 3.00 -19.26 21.59
C PHE A 86 2.75 -20.77 21.54
N ARG A 87 3.32 -21.53 22.48
CA ARG A 87 3.11 -22.98 22.56
C ARG A 87 1.66 -23.31 22.92
N THR A 88 1.08 -22.59 23.87
CA THR A 88 -0.34 -22.75 24.27
C THR A 88 -1.26 -22.43 23.11
N LEU A 89 -0.98 -21.34 22.37
CA LEU A 89 -1.74 -20.95 21.18
C LEU A 89 -1.70 -22.04 20.10
N GLN A 90 -0.50 -22.50 19.72
CA GLN A 90 -0.36 -23.56 18.71
C GLN A 90 -0.95 -24.89 19.16
N PHE A 91 -0.85 -25.24 20.45
CA PHE A 91 -1.46 -26.45 20.97
C PHE A 91 -2.99 -26.39 20.84
N GLY A 92 -3.61 -25.31 21.32
CA GLY A 92 -5.06 -25.16 21.28
C GLY A 92 -5.64 -24.95 19.88
N GLU A 93 -4.88 -24.43 18.93
CA GLU A 93 -5.29 -24.38 17.50
C GLU A 93 -5.25 -25.75 16.81
N ASN A 94 -4.36 -26.64 17.26
CA ASN A 94 -4.21 -27.98 16.67
C ASN A 94 -5.13 -29.03 17.32
N ASP A 95 -5.68 -28.76 18.50
CA ASP A 95 -6.61 -29.65 19.17
C ASP A 95 -8.07 -29.38 18.73
N PRO A 96 -8.72 -30.32 18.02
CA PRO A 96 -10.10 -30.12 17.54
C PRO A 96 -11.12 -30.03 18.68
N THR A 97 -10.78 -30.48 19.89
CA THR A 97 -11.64 -30.46 21.08
C THR A 97 -11.55 -29.16 21.88
N LEU A 98 -10.67 -28.25 21.48
CA LEU A 98 -10.47 -26.96 22.14
C LEU A 98 -10.95 -25.80 21.28
N ARG A 99 -11.43 -24.74 21.94
CA ARG A 99 -11.76 -23.45 21.33
C ARG A 99 -11.13 -22.33 22.15
N HIS A 100 -10.51 -21.36 21.50
CA HIS A 100 -9.98 -20.18 22.17
C HIS A 100 -11.13 -19.28 22.65
N CYS A 101 -10.98 -18.65 23.82
CA CYS A 101 -11.98 -17.73 24.33
C CYS A 101 -12.15 -16.50 23.41
N PRO A 102 -13.37 -16.10 23.01
CA PRO A 102 -13.60 -14.93 22.17
C PRO A 102 -13.44 -13.60 22.94
N ASN A 103 -13.23 -13.64 24.25
CA ASN A 103 -12.88 -12.46 25.04
C ASN A 103 -11.41 -12.09 24.77
N LYS A 104 -11.18 -10.90 24.21
CA LYS A 104 -9.84 -10.41 23.83
C LYS A 104 -8.85 -10.28 24.99
N LEU A 105 -9.34 -10.20 26.22
CA LEU A 105 -8.51 -10.12 27.43
C LEU A 105 -8.29 -11.50 28.08
N CYS A 106 -8.80 -12.57 27.48
CA CYS A 106 -8.72 -13.92 28.02
C CYS A 106 -7.95 -14.81 27.04
N GLU A 107 -6.88 -15.43 27.54
CA GLU A 107 -6.00 -16.34 26.76
C GLU A 107 -6.31 -17.82 27.03
N LEU A 108 -7.45 -18.12 27.67
CA LEU A 108 -7.84 -19.48 28.02
C LEU A 108 -8.51 -20.19 26.84
N TYR A 109 -8.27 -21.49 26.76
CA TYR A 109 -9.01 -22.41 25.90
C TYR A 109 -10.13 -23.09 26.68
N VAL A 110 -11.21 -23.40 25.97
CA VAL A 110 -12.39 -24.07 26.51
C VAL A 110 -12.60 -25.37 25.74
N HIS A 111 -12.80 -26.45 26.47
CA HIS A 111 -13.13 -27.76 25.91
C HIS A 111 -14.57 -27.78 25.37
N LEU A 112 -14.85 -28.56 24.32
CA LEU A 112 -16.19 -28.62 23.69
C LEU A 112 -17.32 -29.01 24.67
N ASP A 113 -17.00 -29.69 25.77
CA ASP A 113 -17.97 -30.06 26.81
C ASP A 113 -18.43 -28.86 27.66
N SER A 114 -17.66 -27.78 27.69
CA SER A 114 -18.00 -26.56 28.43
C SER A 114 -18.43 -25.44 27.50
N LYS A 115 -19.60 -24.87 27.77
CA LYS A 115 -20.13 -23.72 27.01
C LYS A 115 -19.70 -22.37 27.59
N ARG A 116 -18.98 -22.38 28.72
CA ARG A 116 -18.58 -21.18 29.47
C ARG A 116 -17.10 -21.25 29.84
N CYS A 117 -16.39 -20.18 29.54
CA CYS A 117 -15.01 -19.99 29.96
C CYS A 117 -14.94 -19.65 31.45
N LEU A 118 -13.81 -19.95 32.11
CA LEU A 118 -13.54 -19.55 33.49
C LEU A 118 -13.53 -18.03 33.70
N CYS A 119 -13.33 -17.24 32.63
CA CYS A 119 -13.47 -15.78 32.69
C CYS A 119 -14.93 -15.28 32.67
N GLY A 120 -15.90 -16.20 32.60
CA GLY A 120 -17.34 -15.90 32.56
C GLY A 120 -17.92 -15.70 31.16
N GLN A 121 -17.10 -15.71 30.10
CA GLN A 121 -17.58 -15.56 28.72
C GLN A 121 -18.24 -16.85 28.21
N ASP A 122 -19.47 -16.71 27.69
CA ASP A 122 -20.18 -17.79 26.99
C ASP A 122 -19.71 -17.93 25.54
N ILE A 123 -19.53 -19.16 25.09
CA ILE A 123 -18.90 -19.51 23.80
C ILE A 123 -19.80 -20.47 23.02
N CYS A 124 -19.86 -20.28 21.70
CA CYS A 124 -20.37 -21.30 20.79
C CYS A 124 -19.26 -22.33 20.51
N VAL A 125 -19.45 -23.58 20.93
CA VAL A 125 -18.46 -24.65 20.77
C VAL A 125 -18.26 -25.05 19.30
N ASP A 126 -19.28 -24.85 18.47
CA ASP A 126 -19.24 -25.17 17.04
C ASP A 126 -18.32 -24.20 16.28
N CYS A 127 -18.57 -22.89 16.39
CA CYS A 127 -17.82 -21.87 15.64
C CYS A 127 -16.71 -21.16 16.43
N GLY A 128 -16.62 -21.35 17.75
CA GLY A 128 -15.62 -20.70 18.61
C GLY A 128 -15.89 -19.22 18.93
N ASN A 129 -16.96 -18.62 18.41
CA ASN A 129 -17.32 -17.23 18.70
C ASN A 129 -18.12 -17.09 20.01
N LYS A 130 -18.44 -15.84 20.38
CA LYS A 130 -19.36 -15.58 21.50
C LYS A 130 -20.68 -16.32 21.28
N TYR A 131 -21.25 -16.85 22.36
CA TYR A 131 -22.55 -17.49 22.29
C TYR A 131 -23.60 -16.56 21.67
N HIS A 132 -24.32 -17.06 20.66
CA HIS A 132 -25.20 -16.27 19.79
C HIS A 132 -26.66 -16.77 19.81
N GLY A 133 -27.05 -17.54 20.84
CA GLY A 133 -28.43 -17.95 21.07
C GLY A 133 -29.00 -18.79 19.92
N LEU A 134 -30.09 -18.29 19.32
CA LEU A 134 -30.84 -18.97 18.26
C LEU A 134 -30.31 -18.71 16.84
N SER A 135 -29.48 -17.68 16.65
CA SER A 135 -28.86 -17.43 15.33
C SER A 135 -27.95 -18.59 14.95
N SER A 136 -27.90 -18.94 13.67
CA SER A 136 -26.94 -19.94 13.19
C SER A 136 -25.51 -19.38 13.22
N CYS A 137 -24.51 -20.27 13.24
CA CYS A 137 -23.11 -19.84 13.14
C CYS A 137 -22.85 -19.10 11.82
N ASP A 138 -23.49 -19.53 10.73
CA ASP A 138 -23.36 -18.90 9.42
C ASP A 138 -23.92 -17.48 9.41
N GLU A 139 -25.10 -17.27 9.99
CA GLU A 139 -25.70 -15.94 10.13
C GLU A 139 -24.81 -15.00 10.95
N LEU A 140 -24.23 -15.48 12.05
CA LEU A 140 -23.29 -14.69 12.85
C LEU A 140 -22.05 -14.33 12.03
N MET A 141 -21.48 -15.29 11.29
CA MET A 141 -20.29 -15.04 10.47
C MET A 141 -20.57 -14.03 9.36
N ASP A 142 -21.74 -14.08 8.72
CA ASP A 142 -22.17 -13.07 7.75
C ASP A 142 -22.31 -11.68 8.39
N GLN A 143 -22.87 -11.60 9.60
CA GLN A 143 -22.97 -10.33 10.33
C GLN A 143 -21.58 -9.77 10.70
N ILE A 144 -20.68 -10.61 11.22
CA ILE A 144 -19.29 -10.23 11.52
C ILE A 144 -18.61 -9.75 10.24
N PHE A 145 -18.78 -10.47 9.13
CA PHE A 145 -18.23 -10.09 7.84
C PHE A 145 -18.73 -8.72 7.37
N VAL A 146 -20.04 -8.45 7.49
CA VAL A 146 -20.62 -7.15 7.15
C VAL A 146 -20.06 -6.04 8.04
N LEU A 147 -19.93 -6.28 9.35
CA LEU A 147 -19.40 -5.31 10.30
C LEU A 147 -17.92 -4.99 10.05
N ASP A 148 -17.09 -6.00 9.83
CA ASP A 148 -15.66 -5.80 9.54
C ASP A 148 -15.45 -5.19 8.15
N SER A 149 -16.33 -5.49 7.18
CA SER A 149 -16.33 -4.82 5.89
C SER A 149 -16.68 -3.33 6.02
N ARG A 150 -17.62 -2.97 6.91
CA ARG A 150 -17.96 -1.56 7.19
C ARG A 150 -16.82 -0.80 7.87
N GLN A 151 -15.96 -1.50 8.61
CA GLN A 151 -14.78 -0.93 9.26
C GLN A 151 -13.53 -0.99 8.38
N GLU A 152 -13.66 -1.35 7.09
CA GLU A 152 -12.56 -1.52 6.13
C GLU A 152 -11.44 -2.49 6.58
N LYS A 153 -11.73 -3.39 7.52
CA LYS A 153 -10.77 -4.35 8.08
C LYS A 153 -10.59 -5.59 7.21
N ILE A 154 -11.64 -5.97 6.49
CA ILE A 154 -11.63 -7.13 5.61
C ILE A 154 -12.16 -6.80 4.22
N GLN A 155 -11.61 -7.47 3.23
CA GLN A 155 -11.95 -7.30 1.82
C GLN A 155 -11.67 -8.60 1.05
N ARG A 156 -12.41 -8.88 -0.03
CA ARG A 156 -12.13 -10.05 -0.87
C ARG A 156 -10.95 -9.83 -1.81
N CYS A 157 -10.14 -10.84 -2.12
CA CYS A 157 -9.11 -10.77 -3.14
C CYS A 157 -9.75 -10.51 -4.53
N PRO A 158 -9.25 -9.55 -5.35
CA PRO A 158 -9.80 -9.29 -6.69
C PRO A 158 -9.73 -10.49 -7.64
N LYS A 159 -8.66 -11.30 -7.53
CA LYS A 159 -8.38 -12.46 -8.41
C LYS A 159 -9.15 -13.71 -7.98
N CYS A 160 -8.94 -14.19 -6.74
CA CYS A 160 -9.49 -15.48 -6.28
C CYS A 160 -10.64 -15.37 -5.28
N LYS A 161 -11.10 -14.14 -4.96
CA LYS A 161 -12.29 -13.83 -4.15
C LYS A 161 -12.28 -14.30 -2.68
N ILE A 162 -11.21 -14.91 -2.19
CA ILE A 162 -11.08 -15.22 -0.75
C ILE A 162 -11.10 -13.96 0.11
N VAL A 163 -11.52 -14.07 1.35
CA VAL A 163 -11.44 -12.97 2.34
C VAL A 163 -9.98 -12.72 2.69
N VAL A 164 -9.60 -11.45 2.70
CA VAL A 164 -8.28 -10.93 3.07
C VAL A 164 -8.50 -9.88 4.15
N GLN A 165 -7.75 -9.95 5.24
CA GLN A 165 -7.77 -8.97 6.32
C GLN A 165 -6.60 -7.99 6.14
N LYS A 166 -6.85 -6.70 6.42
CA LYS A 166 -5.81 -5.67 6.46
C LYS A 166 -5.19 -5.64 7.85
N GLU A 167 -3.94 -6.07 7.95
CA GLU A 167 -3.19 -6.07 9.21
C GLU A 167 -2.61 -4.67 9.56
N GLY A 168 -2.64 -3.71 8.63
CA GLY A 168 -2.42 -2.27 8.89
C GLY A 168 -1.41 -1.57 7.98
N GLY A 169 -1.40 -0.23 8.03
CA GLY A 169 -0.34 0.66 7.50
C GLY A 169 -0.30 0.84 5.97
N CYS A 170 -0.19 -0.23 5.20
CA CYS A 170 0.06 -0.18 3.75
C CYS A 170 -1.17 -0.62 2.94
N ASN A 171 -1.46 0.10 1.86
CA ASN A 171 -2.52 -0.27 0.91
C ASN A 171 -2.05 -1.26 -0.16
N HIS A 172 -0.76 -1.55 -0.28
CA HIS A 172 -0.27 -2.65 -1.10
C HIS A 172 -0.46 -3.96 -0.34
N MET A 173 -1.33 -4.82 -0.87
CA MET A 173 -1.68 -6.10 -0.25
C MET A 173 -1.30 -7.25 -1.16
N THR A 174 -0.86 -8.35 -0.55
CA THR A 174 -0.55 -9.60 -1.25
C THR A 174 -1.49 -10.69 -0.74
N CYS A 175 -2.24 -11.31 -1.65
CA CYS A 175 -3.16 -12.39 -1.30
C CYS A 175 -2.38 -13.65 -0.91
N LYS A 176 -2.49 -14.10 0.35
CA LYS A 176 -1.78 -15.30 0.85
C LYS A 176 -2.07 -16.60 0.06
N ARG A 177 -3.27 -16.75 -0.55
CA ARG A 177 -3.63 -17.93 -1.38
C ARG A 177 -3.08 -17.91 -2.80
N CYS A 178 -3.35 -16.85 -3.58
CA CYS A 178 -3.03 -16.80 -5.01
C CYS A 178 -1.84 -15.90 -5.35
N GLN A 179 -1.17 -15.34 -4.34
CA GLN A 179 -0.03 -14.43 -4.44
C GLN A 179 -0.28 -13.17 -5.29
N TYR A 180 -1.54 -12.87 -5.61
CA TYR A 180 -1.92 -11.67 -6.34
C TYR A 180 -1.72 -10.43 -5.48
N GLN A 181 -0.91 -9.50 -6.00
CA GLN A 181 -0.66 -8.21 -5.37
C GLN A 181 -1.66 -7.17 -5.89
N PHE A 182 -2.31 -6.46 -4.99
CA PHE A 182 -3.35 -5.49 -5.33
C PHE A 182 -3.36 -4.30 -4.37
N CYS A 183 -3.99 -3.21 -4.81
CA CYS A 183 -4.25 -2.05 -3.95
C CYS A 183 -5.55 -2.24 -3.15
N TRP A 184 -5.50 -2.04 -1.83
CA TRP A 184 -6.65 -2.10 -0.93
C TRP A 184 -7.74 -1.08 -1.27
N ILE A 185 -7.34 0.09 -1.79
CA ILE A 185 -8.27 1.18 -2.11
C ILE A 185 -8.98 0.91 -3.43
N CYS A 186 -8.24 0.82 -4.54
CA CYS A 186 -8.84 0.74 -5.87
C CYS A 186 -9.07 -0.68 -6.39
N ARG A 187 -8.64 -1.71 -5.66
CA ARG A 187 -8.85 -3.14 -5.98
C ARG A 187 -8.15 -3.64 -7.24
N ARG A 188 -7.32 -2.81 -7.88
CA ARG A 188 -6.57 -3.17 -9.09
C ARG A 188 -5.25 -3.83 -8.73
N GLN A 189 -4.65 -4.48 -9.73
CA GLN A 189 -3.31 -5.04 -9.63
C GLN A 189 -2.32 -3.98 -9.16
N TYR A 190 -1.47 -4.36 -8.21
CA TYR A 190 -0.37 -3.51 -7.79
C TYR A 190 0.72 -3.48 -8.87
N THR A 191 1.25 -2.29 -9.11
CA THR A 191 2.42 -2.03 -9.95
C THR A 191 3.38 -1.13 -9.17
N SER A 192 4.67 -1.14 -9.49
CA SER A 192 5.65 -0.27 -8.80
C SER A 192 5.29 1.22 -8.87
N GLN A 193 4.63 1.63 -9.95
CA GLN A 193 4.19 3.01 -10.21
C GLN A 193 2.76 3.29 -9.70
N HIS A 194 2.16 2.38 -8.92
CA HIS A 194 0.75 2.48 -8.54
C HIS A 194 0.45 3.70 -7.67
N TYR A 195 1.39 4.09 -6.80
CA TYR A 195 1.25 5.22 -5.88
C TYR A 195 1.95 6.49 -6.37
N ASP A 196 2.55 6.48 -7.56
CA ASP A 196 3.22 7.63 -8.16
C ASP A 196 2.26 8.80 -8.34
N ASN A 197 2.76 10.01 -8.12
CA ASN A 197 2.01 11.27 -8.18
C ASN A 197 1.24 11.49 -9.50
N TYR A 198 1.66 10.86 -10.59
CA TYR A 198 1.08 11.05 -11.91
C TYR A 198 0.12 9.91 -12.34
N ASN A 199 0.01 8.84 -11.55
CA ASN A 199 -0.80 7.68 -11.91
C ASN A 199 -2.28 7.83 -11.48
N TYR A 200 -2.93 8.87 -11.99
CA TYR A 200 -4.33 9.18 -11.63
C TYR A 200 -5.32 8.15 -12.20
N PHE A 201 -5.18 7.73 -13.46
CA PHE A 201 -6.18 6.88 -14.11
C PHE A 201 -6.15 5.41 -13.67
N PHE A 202 -4.96 4.91 -13.30
CA PHE A 202 -4.74 3.49 -13.03
C PHE A 202 -4.20 3.19 -11.63
N GLY A 203 -3.99 4.22 -10.81
CA GLY A 203 -3.38 4.12 -9.49
C GLY A 203 -4.09 4.95 -8.42
N CYS A 204 -3.42 5.09 -7.28
CA CYS A 204 -3.88 5.85 -6.12
C CYS A 204 -2.76 6.78 -5.65
N PRO A 205 -2.49 7.90 -6.36
CA PRO A 205 -1.34 8.76 -6.14
C PRO A 205 -1.24 9.22 -4.67
N ASN A 206 -0.08 9.05 -4.05
CA ASN A 206 0.19 9.40 -2.64
C ASN A 206 -0.71 8.71 -1.60
N LYS A 207 -1.35 7.59 -1.94
CA LYS A 207 -2.22 6.87 -1.00
C LYS A 207 -1.65 5.52 -0.56
N GLN A 208 -0.34 5.34 -0.54
CA GLN A 208 0.23 4.08 -0.05
C GLN A 208 -0.05 3.85 1.43
N TYR A 209 -0.04 4.92 2.23
CA TYR A 209 -0.19 4.89 3.69
C TYR A 209 -1.42 5.67 4.20
N SER A 210 -2.39 5.94 3.32
CA SER A 210 -3.59 6.70 3.68
C SER A 210 -4.85 5.95 3.25
N ASN A 211 -5.85 5.86 4.13
CA ASN A 211 -7.15 5.26 3.79
C ASN A 211 -8.09 6.25 3.10
N SER A 212 -7.66 7.50 2.90
CA SER A 212 -8.50 8.49 2.20
C SER A 212 -8.70 8.08 0.75
N MET A 213 -9.95 7.78 0.40
CA MET A 213 -10.36 7.38 -0.93
C MET A 213 -10.00 8.51 -1.92
N PRO A 214 -9.19 8.25 -2.97
CA PRO A 214 -8.66 9.31 -3.82
C PRO A 214 -9.73 9.97 -4.70
N TRP A 215 -10.92 9.36 -4.83
CA TRP A 215 -11.92 9.71 -5.83
C TRP A 215 -13.30 9.97 -5.23
N LYS A 216 -13.49 11.10 -4.54
CA LYS A 216 -14.86 11.68 -4.47
C LYS A 216 -15.19 12.40 -5.78
N TYR A 217 -14.30 13.21 -6.38
CA TYR A 217 -14.45 13.74 -7.77
C TYR A 217 -13.12 14.22 -8.45
N PRO A 218 -12.23 13.37 -8.97
CA PRO A 218 -10.92 13.81 -9.50
C PRO A 218 -10.80 13.92 -11.02
N THR A 219 -11.72 13.33 -11.80
CA THR A 219 -11.77 13.56 -13.25
C THR A 219 -12.34 14.93 -13.60
N LEU A 220 -13.44 15.33 -12.95
CA LEU A 220 -14.09 16.62 -13.21
C LEU A 220 -13.18 17.79 -12.82
N ASN A 221 -12.68 17.89 -11.59
CA ASN A 221 -11.92 19.08 -11.16
C ASN A 221 -10.63 19.35 -11.95
N LYS A 222 -10.04 18.37 -12.64
CA LYS A 222 -8.80 18.54 -13.42
C LYS A 222 -9.02 18.76 -14.91
N ILE A 223 -10.10 18.19 -15.48
CA ILE A 223 -10.50 18.44 -16.88
C ILE A 223 -11.34 19.72 -16.97
N MET A 224 -12.05 20.09 -15.90
CA MET A 224 -12.89 21.28 -15.81
C MET A 224 -12.16 22.57 -16.20
N PRO A 225 -10.92 22.89 -15.78
CA PRO A 225 -10.23 24.08 -16.29
C PRO A 225 -9.99 24.04 -17.81
N PHE A 226 -9.64 22.90 -18.40
CA PHE A 226 -9.43 22.78 -19.85
C PHE A 226 -10.76 22.86 -20.63
N LEU A 227 -11.82 22.24 -20.12
CA LEU A 227 -13.18 22.37 -20.68
C LEU A 227 -13.71 23.79 -20.55
N LEU A 228 -13.47 24.48 -19.43
CA LEU A 228 -13.85 25.87 -19.23
C LEU A 228 -13.08 26.78 -20.18
N VAL A 229 -11.78 26.59 -20.37
CA VAL A 229 -11.00 27.36 -21.36
C VAL A 229 -11.53 27.13 -22.78
N PHE A 230 -11.84 25.88 -23.14
CA PHE A 230 -12.41 25.56 -24.45
C PHE A 230 -13.80 26.18 -24.66
N LEU A 231 -14.70 26.07 -23.67
CA LEU A 231 -16.06 26.62 -23.71
C LEU A 231 -16.09 28.16 -23.64
N LEU A 232 -15.12 28.79 -22.98
CA LEU A 232 -15.00 30.25 -22.90
C LEU A 232 -14.22 30.83 -24.08
N SER A 233 -13.47 30.01 -24.84
CA SER A 233 -12.71 30.47 -26.01
C SER A 233 -13.54 31.27 -27.04
N PRO A 234 -14.81 30.93 -27.36
CA PRO A 234 -15.63 31.71 -28.29
C PRO A 234 -16.00 33.08 -27.73
N ILE A 235 -16.18 33.20 -26.40
CA ILE A 235 -16.51 34.48 -25.74
C ILE A 235 -15.32 35.44 -25.83
N TRP A 236 -14.10 34.95 -25.59
CA TRP A 236 -12.89 35.75 -25.73
C TRP A 236 -12.64 36.21 -27.17
N ILE A 237 -13.00 35.39 -28.16
CA ILE A 237 -12.93 35.76 -29.59
C ILE A 237 -13.90 36.92 -29.89
N VAL A 238 -15.15 36.83 -29.43
CA VAL A 238 -16.15 37.88 -29.64
C VAL A 238 -15.74 39.20 -28.95
N LEU A 239 -15.26 39.14 -27.71
CA LEU A 239 -14.75 40.32 -26.99
C LEU A 239 -13.55 40.96 -27.69
N GLY A 240 -12.64 40.15 -28.25
CA GLY A 240 -11.52 40.62 -29.06
C GLY A 240 -11.97 41.35 -30.33
N VAL A 241 -12.98 40.83 -31.03
CA VAL A 241 -13.56 41.48 -32.21
C VAL A 241 -14.27 42.79 -31.85
N ILE A 242 -15.03 42.82 -30.74
CA ILE A 242 -15.67 44.05 -30.26
C ILE A 242 -14.62 45.11 -29.91
N ALA A 243 -13.54 44.73 -29.22
CA ALA A 243 -12.46 45.66 -28.89
C ALA A 243 -11.76 46.21 -30.15
N LEU A 244 -11.53 45.35 -31.16
CA LEU A 244 -10.97 45.74 -32.47
C LEU A 244 -11.84 46.77 -33.22
N ILE A 245 -13.17 46.74 -33.05
CA ILE A 245 -14.09 47.68 -33.70
C ILE A 245 -14.32 48.94 -32.84
N ALA A 246 -14.47 48.76 -31.53
CA ALA A 246 -14.79 49.84 -30.60
C ALA A 246 -13.60 50.80 -30.38
N HIS A 247 -12.36 50.29 -30.35
CA HIS A 247 -11.19 51.12 -30.08
C HIS A 247 -10.87 52.13 -31.21
N PRO A 248 -11.01 51.79 -32.50
CA PRO A 248 -10.94 52.76 -33.60
C PRO A 248 -12.09 53.76 -33.58
N LEU A 249 -13.32 53.32 -33.30
CA LEU A 249 -14.48 54.21 -33.22
C LEU A 249 -14.34 55.20 -32.07
N TYR A 250 -13.96 54.73 -30.89
CA TYR A 250 -13.69 55.57 -29.72
C TYR A 250 -12.49 56.51 -29.96
N GLY A 251 -11.42 56.03 -30.58
CA GLY A 251 -10.28 56.86 -30.97
C GLY A 251 -10.68 57.96 -31.95
N SER A 252 -11.51 57.63 -32.95
CA SER A 252 -12.01 58.61 -33.93
C SER A 252 -12.95 59.64 -33.29
N TYR A 253 -13.84 59.22 -32.39
CA TYR A 253 -14.73 60.09 -31.61
C TYR A 253 -13.96 61.00 -30.65
N TYR A 254 -12.97 60.47 -29.93
CA TYR A 254 -12.12 61.24 -29.02
C TYR A 254 -11.30 62.31 -29.75
N ILE A 255 -10.81 61.98 -30.95
CA ILE A 255 -10.09 62.94 -31.81
C ILE A 255 -11.05 64.01 -32.36
N PHE A 256 -12.25 63.62 -32.80
CA PHE A 256 -13.25 64.54 -33.35
C PHE A 256 -13.74 65.56 -32.30
N THR A 257 -13.97 65.12 -31.06
CA THR A 257 -14.48 65.96 -29.98
C THR A 257 -13.42 66.88 -29.36
N ARG A 258 -12.13 66.59 -29.52
CA ARG A 258 -11.01 67.35 -28.92
C ARG A 258 -10.16 68.09 -29.96
N TRP A 259 -10.77 68.40 -31.10
CA TRP A 259 -10.09 68.89 -32.30
C TRP A 259 -9.78 70.39 -32.21
N ASP A 260 -8.51 70.74 -31.92
CA ASP A 260 -7.97 72.09 -32.12
C ASP A 260 -6.88 72.11 -33.21
N ASN A 261 -6.73 73.26 -33.88
CA ASN A 261 -6.23 73.37 -35.24
C ASN A 261 -4.70 73.48 -35.39
N GLU A 262 -4.01 72.34 -35.59
CA GLU A 262 -2.72 72.32 -36.33
C GLU A 262 -2.71 71.18 -37.36
N ALA A 263 -2.57 71.53 -38.65
CA ALA A 263 -2.91 70.66 -39.79
C ALA A 263 -1.84 69.61 -40.16
N VAL A 264 -0.58 69.80 -39.76
CA VAL A 264 0.54 68.93 -40.18
C VAL A 264 0.75 67.72 -39.24
N GLY A 265 0.44 67.87 -37.95
CA GLY A 265 0.46 66.74 -37.00
C GLY A 265 -0.71 65.76 -37.17
N ARG A 266 -1.76 66.16 -37.91
CA ARG A 266 -3.03 65.43 -38.10
C ARG A 266 -2.90 64.22 -39.02
N LEU A 267 -2.33 64.40 -40.21
CA LEU A 267 -2.18 63.33 -41.20
C LEU A 267 -1.26 62.21 -40.69
N ARG A 268 -0.15 62.55 -40.02
CA ARG A 268 0.75 61.56 -39.42
C ARG A 268 0.08 60.77 -38.29
N LYS A 269 -0.77 61.40 -37.46
CA LYS A 269 -1.50 60.71 -36.39
C LYS A 269 -2.58 59.77 -36.92
N VAL A 270 -3.32 60.18 -37.97
CA VAL A 270 -4.31 59.30 -38.63
C VAL A 270 -3.61 58.15 -39.36
N GLN A 271 -2.49 58.41 -40.04
CA GLN A 271 -1.68 57.38 -40.69
C GLN A 271 -1.10 56.38 -39.68
N LEU A 272 -0.55 56.85 -38.55
CA LEU A 272 -0.07 55.98 -37.49
C LEU A 272 -1.20 55.12 -36.90
N LEU A 273 -2.38 55.69 -36.66
CA LEU A 273 -3.54 54.94 -36.16
C LEU A 273 -4.05 53.90 -37.16
N MET A 274 -4.08 54.23 -38.45
CA MET A 274 -4.41 53.26 -39.51
C MET A 274 -3.35 52.16 -39.58
N VAL A 275 -2.06 52.50 -39.50
CA VAL A 275 -0.97 51.51 -39.47
C VAL A 275 -1.10 50.60 -38.24
N PHE A 276 -1.34 51.15 -37.04
CA PHE A 276 -1.56 50.33 -35.84
C PHE A 276 -2.79 49.44 -35.96
N PHE A 277 -3.90 49.95 -36.53
CA PHE A 277 -5.10 49.16 -36.78
C PHE A 277 -4.84 47.99 -37.74
N PHE A 278 -4.18 48.26 -38.89
CA PHE A 278 -3.86 47.20 -39.86
C PHE A 278 -2.80 46.23 -39.33
N VAL A 279 -1.80 46.69 -38.57
CA VAL A 279 -0.80 45.82 -37.93
C VAL A 279 -1.44 44.91 -36.90
N TYR A 280 -2.41 45.39 -36.11
CA TYR A 280 -3.09 44.57 -35.10
C TYR A 280 -4.11 43.62 -35.73
N LEU A 281 -4.84 44.08 -36.76
CA LEU A 281 -5.79 43.27 -37.52
C LEU A 281 -5.08 42.14 -38.28
N ILE A 282 -4.02 42.48 -39.04
CA ILE A 282 -3.24 41.50 -39.80
C ILE A 282 -2.46 40.61 -38.85
N GLY A 283 -1.85 41.16 -37.79
CA GLY A 283 -1.15 40.37 -36.77
C GLY A 283 -2.08 39.36 -36.08
N GLY A 284 -3.29 39.76 -35.70
CA GLY A 284 -4.29 38.86 -35.13
C GLY A 284 -4.75 37.79 -36.12
N ILE A 285 -5.14 38.16 -37.34
CA ILE A 285 -5.64 37.21 -38.35
C ILE A 285 -4.55 36.25 -38.83
N VAL A 286 -3.30 36.72 -38.96
CA VAL A 286 -2.18 35.89 -39.42
C VAL A 286 -1.67 35.00 -38.30
N LEU A 287 -1.50 35.50 -37.08
CA LEU A 287 -0.94 34.70 -35.97
C LEU A 287 -1.96 33.69 -35.40
N TYR A 288 -3.25 33.99 -35.47
CA TYR A 288 -4.28 33.14 -34.86
C TYR A 288 -4.36 31.71 -35.45
N PRO A 289 -4.33 31.50 -36.79
CA PRO A 289 -4.22 30.16 -37.37
C PRO A 289 -2.99 29.38 -36.88
N PHE A 290 -1.86 30.04 -36.64
CA PHE A 290 -0.66 29.39 -36.10
C PHE A 290 -0.81 29.01 -34.63
N VAL A 291 -1.48 29.84 -33.82
CA VAL A 291 -1.81 29.52 -32.43
C VAL A 291 -2.74 28.31 -32.37
N VAL A 292 -3.82 28.30 -33.17
CA VAL A 292 -4.75 27.17 -33.24
C VAL A 292 -4.04 25.90 -33.74
N LEU A 293 -3.18 26.02 -34.75
CA LEU A 293 -2.39 24.91 -35.26
C LEU A 293 -1.43 24.36 -34.19
N TYR A 294 -0.77 25.23 -33.44
CA TYR A 294 0.11 24.85 -32.34
C TYR A 294 -0.64 24.10 -31.24
N GLU A 295 -1.80 24.60 -30.80
CA GLU A 295 -2.66 23.93 -29.83
C GLU A 295 -3.12 22.56 -30.32
N CYS A 296 -3.55 22.45 -31.58
CA CYS A 296 -3.90 21.17 -32.20
C CYS A 296 -2.71 20.19 -32.23
N ILE A 297 -1.51 20.64 -32.58
CA ILE A 297 -0.29 19.82 -32.57
C ILE A 297 0.02 19.35 -31.15
N MET A 298 -0.09 20.21 -30.14
CA MET A 298 0.17 19.87 -28.74
C MET A 298 -0.83 18.83 -28.21
N ILE A 299 -2.12 18.97 -28.57
CA ILE A 299 -3.16 17.99 -28.24
C ILE A 299 -2.88 16.65 -28.92
N ILE A 300 -2.56 16.64 -30.22
CA ILE A 300 -2.23 15.42 -30.97
C ILE A 300 -0.99 14.74 -30.39
N TYR A 301 0.08 15.49 -30.13
CA TYR A 301 1.30 14.98 -29.50
C TYR A 301 0.98 14.35 -28.13
N PHE A 302 0.18 15.03 -27.31
CA PHE A 302 -0.25 14.48 -26.03
C PHE A 302 -0.99 13.15 -26.22
N LEU A 303 -2.01 13.08 -27.08
CA LEU A 303 -2.79 11.87 -27.35
C LEU A 303 -1.92 10.72 -27.90
N VAL A 304 -1.05 10.99 -28.87
CA VAL A 304 -0.11 10.02 -29.43
C VAL A 304 0.86 9.53 -28.36
N SER A 305 1.37 10.41 -27.49
CA SER A 305 2.24 10.00 -26.39
C SER A 305 1.55 9.04 -25.42
N GLN A 306 0.24 9.23 -25.17
CA GLN A 306 -0.55 8.30 -24.36
C GLN A 306 -0.75 6.96 -25.09
N LEU A 307 -1.05 6.99 -26.39
CA LEU A 307 -1.23 5.78 -27.22
C LEU A 307 0.06 4.95 -27.35
N VAL A 308 1.22 5.60 -27.54
CA VAL A 308 2.53 4.92 -27.61
C VAL A 308 2.87 4.28 -26.25
N ARG A 309 2.60 4.96 -25.13
CA ARG A 309 2.78 4.38 -23.79
C ARG A 309 1.82 3.21 -23.55
N PHE A 310 0.60 3.28 -24.05
CA PHE A 310 -0.37 2.19 -24.03
C PHE A 310 0.12 0.97 -24.83
N TYR A 311 0.57 1.17 -26.07
CA TYR A 311 1.07 0.10 -26.94
C TYR A 311 2.36 -0.55 -26.42
N LYS A 312 3.31 0.24 -25.89
CA LYS A 312 4.51 -0.30 -25.23
C LYS A 312 4.18 -1.16 -24.01
N ARG A 313 3.09 -0.85 -23.28
CA ARG A 313 2.63 -1.69 -22.15
C ARG A 313 1.98 -2.98 -22.64
N LEU A 314 1.15 -2.95 -23.69
CA LEU A 314 0.56 -4.15 -24.28
C LEU A 314 1.61 -5.14 -24.82
N ARG A 315 2.73 -4.63 -25.35
CA ARG A 315 3.81 -5.47 -25.89
C ARG A 315 4.69 -6.14 -24.82
N ASN A 316 4.63 -5.65 -23.59
CA ASN A 316 5.42 -6.16 -22.46
C ASN A 316 4.58 -7.04 -21.49
N PHE A 317 3.37 -7.42 -21.91
CA PHE A 317 2.55 -8.47 -21.30
C PHE A 317 2.64 -9.75 -22.15
#